data_AF-A0A4D4KRF1-F1
#
_entry.id   AF-A0A4D4KRF1-F1
#
_cell.length_a   1.000
_cell.length_b   1.000
_cell.length_c   1.000
_cell.angle_alpha   90.00
_cell.angle_beta   90.00
_cell.angle_gamma   90.00
#
_symmetry.space_group_name_H-M   'P 1'
#
loop_
_entity.id
_entity.type
_entity.pdbx_description
1 polymer ?
#
loop_
_entity_poly.entity_id
_entity_poly.type
_entity_poly.pdbx_seq_one_letter_code
_entity_poly.pdbx_strand_id
1 'polypeptide(L)'
;MLGGFLTLSARTRDVLWYSVVEEEPDTVVATFAGVAPHTVPTLRETARSALREAWLRTHLEHGCEQTCQGFRALIEAAVRPENPRRCDDLDRHLSGCLSCAGVYGDLIRMDEDPRPVIADGLLGWGGTSYVTADSVGGVPSVGSAAPSPAEPPRPEPPSVPAPPPSYSPVGPTGVAGVAANAPMDGGSVGRWRPRAWTGSRPRTTAALVAVAAVAAVALTIVLLVSDGDDMAPAGRANTPAPTATPAAPSSEPTTNPPAPTKRPQRPPNPGGMTEPSTTAPASPPPSTAPAPVTPIPDDSYTAVINAASGLCLDIRDQQLEKRTDAILARCSGSDTQRWRLDSEGLLHTEADPDFCLDSRGDTDRGVGIWPCSSADGDNGENLRFAIDRHGVIRPHIAPDFAVTPDGDDPDSEVELRSAEDRDDQRWNAGLGDASADVSVSDATPAR
;
A
#
# COMPACT_ATOMS: atom_id res chain seq x y z
N MET A 1 5.03 9.93 2.15
CA MET A 1 3.96 10.95 1.98
C MET A 1 3.30 11.36 3.31
N LEU A 2 2.83 10.40 4.11
CA LEU A 2 2.17 10.64 5.41
C LEU A 2 2.93 11.61 6.34
N GLY A 3 4.25 11.45 6.49
CA GLY A 3 5.07 12.35 7.30
C GLY A 3 4.95 13.82 6.91
N GLY A 4 4.98 14.12 5.60
CA GLY A 4 4.81 15.49 5.10
C GLY A 4 3.40 16.02 5.31
N PHE A 5 2.38 15.20 5.09
CA PHE A 5 0.97 15.57 5.33
C PHE A 5 0.71 15.97 6.79
N LEU A 6 1.27 15.23 7.74
CA LEU A 6 1.09 15.52 9.17
C LEU A 6 1.73 16.86 9.61
N THR A 7 2.68 17.40 8.84
CA THR A 7 3.26 18.74 9.10
C THR A 7 2.34 19.89 8.67
N LEU A 8 1.30 19.61 7.89
CA LEU A 8 0.36 20.63 7.41
C LEU A 8 -0.64 21.04 8.50
N SER A 9 -1.13 22.28 8.40
CA SER A 9 -2.21 22.76 9.27
C SER A 9 -3.46 21.88 9.14
N ALA A 10 -4.24 21.75 10.22
CA ALA A 10 -5.47 20.95 10.19
C ALA A 10 -6.40 21.37 9.04
N ARG A 11 -6.59 22.68 8.85
CA ARG A 11 -7.39 23.22 7.73
C ARG A 11 -6.87 22.82 6.36
N THR A 12 -5.54 22.77 6.16
CA THR A 12 -4.94 22.32 4.90
C THR A 12 -5.18 20.84 4.67
N ARG A 13 -5.07 20.02 5.73
CA ARG A 13 -5.35 18.58 5.69
C ARG A 13 -6.82 18.29 5.36
N ASP A 14 -7.74 19.02 5.96
CA ASP A 14 -9.19 18.88 5.69
C ASP A 14 -9.51 19.23 4.24
N VAL A 15 -8.96 20.34 3.73
CA VAL A 15 -9.14 20.71 2.31
C VAL A 15 -8.59 19.64 1.38
N LEU A 16 -7.41 19.06 1.66
CA LEU A 16 -6.86 17.96 0.86
C LEU A 16 -7.75 16.73 0.89
N TRP A 17 -8.19 16.31 2.08
CA TRP A 17 -9.04 15.14 2.23
C TRP A 17 -10.38 15.33 1.51
N TYR A 18 -11.18 16.30 1.92
CA TYR A 18 -12.54 16.42 1.40
C TYR A 18 -12.58 16.90 -0.06
N SER A 19 -11.68 17.78 -0.49
CA SER A 19 -11.79 18.38 -1.83
C SER A 19 -10.99 17.67 -2.91
N VAL A 20 -10.04 16.79 -2.55
CA VAL A 20 -9.18 16.07 -3.51
C VAL A 20 -9.38 14.56 -3.39
N VAL A 21 -9.41 14.00 -2.18
CA VAL A 21 -9.59 12.54 -1.98
C VAL A 21 -11.06 12.14 -2.10
N GLU A 22 -11.95 12.81 -1.37
CA GLU A 22 -13.40 12.53 -1.39
C GLU A 22 -14.13 13.20 -2.57
N GLU A 23 -13.50 14.16 -3.25
CA GLU A 23 -14.13 14.97 -4.32
C GLU A 23 -15.47 15.64 -3.92
N GLU A 24 -15.60 16.00 -2.64
CA GLU A 24 -16.81 16.66 -2.14
C GLU A 24 -17.05 18.01 -2.84
N PRO A 25 -18.32 18.40 -3.06
CA PRO A 25 -18.65 19.70 -3.62
C PRO A 25 -18.06 20.85 -2.80
N ASP A 26 -17.65 21.93 -3.46
CA ASP A 26 -17.03 23.11 -2.81
C ASP A 26 -17.88 23.68 -1.66
N THR A 27 -19.21 23.54 -1.70
CA THR A 27 -20.12 23.94 -0.62
C THR A 27 -19.98 23.09 0.65
N VAL A 28 -19.73 21.79 0.49
CA VAL A 28 -19.53 20.84 1.59
C VAL A 28 -18.15 21.05 2.20
N VAL A 29 -17.11 21.11 1.36
CA VAL A 29 -15.73 21.40 1.78
C VAL A 29 -15.66 22.72 2.55
N ALA A 30 -16.34 23.76 2.07
CA ALA A 30 -16.38 25.07 2.72
C ALA A 30 -16.97 25.03 4.14
N THR A 31 -17.96 24.16 4.34
CA THR A 31 -18.59 23.96 5.65
C THR A 31 -17.60 23.32 6.62
N PHE A 32 -16.91 22.25 6.21
CA PHE A 32 -15.90 21.58 7.04
C PHE A 32 -14.67 22.46 7.31
N ALA A 33 -14.20 23.19 6.30
CA ALA A 33 -13.02 24.05 6.41
C ALA A 33 -13.30 25.42 7.07
N GLY A 34 -14.58 25.76 7.33
CA GLY A 34 -14.98 27.04 7.93
C GLY A 34 -14.72 28.25 7.04
N VAL A 35 -14.94 28.12 5.72
CA VAL A 35 -14.62 29.15 4.71
C VAL A 35 -15.81 29.44 3.79
N ALA A 36 -15.68 30.44 2.92
CA ALA A 36 -16.67 30.68 1.88
C ALA A 36 -16.47 29.72 0.68
N PRO A 37 -17.53 29.16 0.08
CA PRO A 37 -17.42 28.20 -1.05
C PRO A 37 -16.56 28.68 -2.22
N HIS A 38 -16.67 29.96 -2.59
CA HIS A 38 -15.89 30.55 -3.68
C HIS A 38 -14.37 30.56 -3.45
N THR A 39 -13.90 30.34 -2.21
CA THR A 39 -12.47 30.29 -1.87
C THR A 39 -11.89 28.88 -1.97
N VAL A 40 -12.73 27.85 -2.02
CA VAL A 40 -12.30 26.43 -2.00
C VAL A 40 -11.41 26.07 -3.19
N PRO A 41 -11.68 26.49 -4.45
CA PRO A 41 -10.78 26.17 -5.56
C PRO A 41 -9.34 26.67 -5.34
N THR A 42 -9.18 27.90 -4.86
CA THR A 42 -7.87 28.49 -4.55
C THR A 42 -7.21 27.78 -3.36
N LEU A 43 -7.98 27.42 -2.34
CA LEU A 43 -7.47 26.67 -1.19
C LEU A 43 -7.03 25.26 -1.59
N ARG A 44 -7.75 24.57 -2.48
CA ARG A 44 -7.39 23.25 -3.03
C ARG A 44 -6.02 23.30 -3.70
N GLU A 45 -5.79 24.29 -4.57
CA GLU A 45 -4.50 24.45 -5.26
C GLU A 45 -3.36 24.78 -4.29
N THR A 46 -3.63 25.69 -3.35
CA THR A 46 -2.66 26.04 -2.30
C THR A 46 -2.32 24.84 -1.43
N ALA A 47 -3.30 24.00 -1.09
CA ALA A 47 -3.12 22.81 -0.26
C ALA A 47 -2.33 21.71 -1.00
N ARG A 48 -2.58 21.48 -2.29
CA ARG A 48 -1.77 20.57 -3.13
C ARG A 48 -0.32 21.03 -3.19
N SER A 49 -0.10 22.33 -3.40
CA SER A 49 1.24 22.91 -3.42
C SER A 49 1.96 22.77 -2.07
N ALA A 50 1.26 23.01 -0.96
CA ALA A 50 1.81 22.82 0.38
C ALA A 50 2.17 21.35 0.68
N LEU A 51 1.34 20.39 0.22
CA LEU A 51 1.62 18.97 0.37
C LEU A 51 2.88 18.55 -0.40
N ARG A 52 3.03 18.97 -1.66
CA ARG A 52 4.23 18.70 -2.47
C ARG A 52 5.49 19.20 -1.79
N GLU A 53 5.46 20.43 -1.28
CA GLU A 53 6.61 21.03 -0.59
C GLU A 53 6.93 20.29 0.73
N ALA A 54 5.91 20.02 1.55
CA ALA A 54 6.09 19.31 2.81
C ALA A 54 6.62 17.90 2.59
N TRP A 55 6.12 17.19 1.59
CA TRP A 55 6.59 15.85 1.27
C TRP A 55 8.05 15.85 0.81
N LEU A 56 8.42 16.73 -0.12
CA LEU A 56 9.81 16.83 -0.57
C LEU A 56 10.75 17.19 0.59
N ARG A 57 10.33 18.08 1.49
CA ARG A 57 11.09 18.43 2.70
C ARG A 57 11.31 17.19 3.58
N THR A 58 10.25 16.49 3.95
CA THR A 58 10.34 15.30 4.82
C THR A 58 11.13 14.17 4.17
N HIS A 59 11.03 13.99 2.85
CA HIS A 59 11.82 12.99 2.12
C HIS A 59 13.31 13.26 2.22
N LEU A 60 13.72 14.51 2.03
CA LEU A 60 15.13 14.93 2.11
C LEU A 60 15.68 14.99 3.54
N GLU A 61 14.81 14.94 4.56
CA GLU A 61 15.19 14.81 5.96
C GLU A 61 15.47 13.35 6.37
N HIS A 62 14.82 12.39 5.71
CA HIS A 62 14.94 10.95 6.02
C HIS A 62 15.90 10.21 5.06
N GLY A 63 16.09 10.74 3.85
CA GLY A 63 16.93 10.15 2.81
C GLY A 63 18.17 10.99 2.46
N CYS A 64 19.35 10.49 2.85
CA CYS A 64 20.65 10.69 2.19
C CYS A 64 21.44 12.01 2.43
N GLU A 65 22.73 11.93 2.07
CA GLU A 65 23.83 12.90 2.21
C GLU A 65 23.52 14.36 1.80
N GLN A 66 24.33 15.32 2.28
CA GLN A 66 24.26 16.76 1.96
C GLN A 66 24.12 17.10 0.46
N THR A 67 24.53 16.20 -0.43
CA THR A 67 24.39 16.28 -1.88
C THR A 67 22.93 16.36 -2.35
N CYS A 68 22.00 15.61 -1.75
CA CYS A 68 20.59 15.59 -2.20
C CYS A 68 19.84 16.89 -1.86
N GLN A 69 20.20 17.54 -0.76
CA GLN A 69 19.60 18.83 -0.36
C GLN A 69 19.81 19.92 -1.42
N GLY A 70 20.94 19.88 -2.13
CA GLY A 70 21.26 20.83 -3.21
C GLY A 70 20.30 20.72 -4.42
N PHE A 71 19.66 19.57 -4.62
CA PHE A 71 18.76 19.33 -5.75
C PHE A 71 17.29 19.64 -5.43
N ARG A 72 16.93 19.97 -4.18
CA ARG A 72 15.56 20.27 -3.78
C ARG A 72 14.89 21.30 -4.70
N ALA A 73 15.52 22.47 -4.85
CA ALA A 73 14.96 23.56 -5.65
C ALA A 73 14.85 23.21 -7.14
N LEU A 74 15.73 22.32 -7.64
CA LEU A 74 15.69 21.84 -9.03
C LEU A 74 14.53 20.86 -9.22
N ILE A 75 14.31 19.94 -8.28
CA ILE A 75 13.15 19.03 -8.28
C ILE A 75 11.86 19.85 -8.21
N GLU A 76 11.73 20.81 -7.28
CA GLU A 76 10.56 21.68 -7.17
C GLU A 76 10.28 22.48 -8.45
N ALA A 77 11.34 22.91 -9.16
CA ALA A 77 11.20 23.62 -10.42
C ALA A 77 10.80 22.69 -11.58
N ALA A 78 11.27 21.44 -11.57
CA ALA A 78 11.01 20.45 -12.60
C ALA A 78 9.61 19.84 -12.54
N VAL A 79 8.97 19.83 -11.36
CA VAL A 79 7.61 19.27 -11.15
C VAL A 79 6.50 20.33 -11.21
N ARG A 80 6.78 21.53 -11.72
CA ARG A 80 5.75 22.59 -11.82
C ARG A 80 4.80 22.31 -12.98
N PRO A 81 3.47 22.33 -12.77
CA PRO A 81 2.48 22.05 -13.81
C PRO A 81 2.59 23.00 -15.02
N GLU A 82 2.67 24.32 -14.79
CA GLU A 82 2.60 25.30 -15.88
C GLU A 82 3.93 25.52 -16.62
N ASN A 83 5.07 25.20 -16.01
CA ASN A 83 6.39 25.45 -16.59
C ASN A 83 7.48 24.60 -15.91
N PRO A 84 7.54 23.30 -16.21
CA PRO A 84 8.55 22.41 -15.65
C PRO A 84 9.93 22.81 -16.16
N ARG A 85 10.87 23.08 -15.24
CA ARG A 85 12.25 23.43 -15.57
C ARG A 85 13.18 22.29 -15.24
N ARG A 86 13.69 21.64 -16.29
CA ARG A 86 14.62 20.53 -16.21
C ARG A 86 16.00 20.97 -16.68
N CYS A 87 17.06 20.44 -16.06
CA CYS A 87 18.45 20.74 -16.42
C CYS A 87 19.30 19.47 -16.35
N ASP A 88 20.42 19.47 -17.07
CA ASP A 88 21.31 18.30 -17.20
C ASP A 88 21.87 17.82 -15.85
N ASP A 89 22.07 18.73 -14.90
CA ASP A 89 22.57 18.39 -13.56
C ASP A 89 21.53 17.65 -12.75
N LEU A 90 20.25 18.07 -12.84
CA LEU A 90 19.15 17.33 -12.23
C LEU A 90 19.02 15.94 -12.89
N ASP A 91 19.10 15.86 -14.21
CA ASP A 91 18.99 14.59 -14.94
C ASP A 91 20.09 13.60 -14.54
N ARG A 92 21.33 14.10 -14.42
CA ARG A 92 22.46 13.31 -13.95
C ARG A 92 22.24 12.82 -12.52
N HIS A 93 21.71 13.68 -11.64
CA HIS A 93 21.40 13.29 -10.27
C HIS A 93 20.31 12.22 -10.21
N LEU A 94 19.19 12.41 -10.93
CA LEU A 94 18.09 11.42 -10.96
C LEU A 94 18.53 10.08 -11.56
N SER A 95 19.47 10.07 -12.51
CA SER A 95 20.03 8.82 -13.04
C SER A 95 20.94 8.06 -12.05
N GLY A 96 21.49 8.74 -11.05
CA GLY A 96 22.38 8.16 -10.04
C GLY A 96 21.75 7.98 -8.66
N CYS A 97 20.60 8.57 -8.39
CA CYS A 97 19.91 8.51 -7.10
C CYS A 97 18.46 8.03 -7.29
N LEU A 98 18.25 6.72 -7.08
CA LEU A 98 16.93 6.08 -7.23
C LEU A 98 15.89 6.65 -6.27
N SER A 99 16.29 7.05 -5.06
CA SER A 99 15.40 7.68 -4.08
C SER A 99 14.82 9.01 -4.59
N CYS A 100 15.68 9.92 -5.10
CA CYS A 100 15.21 11.17 -5.68
C CYS A 100 14.47 10.97 -7.02
N ALA A 101 14.82 9.95 -7.79
CA ALA A 101 14.10 9.56 -9.01
C ALA A 101 12.68 9.09 -8.70
N GLY A 102 12.49 8.26 -7.67
CA GLY A 102 11.18 7.80 -7.20
C GLY A 102 10.28 8.98 -6.79
N VAL A 103 10.78 9.85 -5.91
CA VAL A 103 10.05 11.05 -5.48
C VAL A 103 9.69 11.97 -6.65
N TYR A 104 10.62 12.18 -7.58
CA TYR A 104 10.35 12.96 -8.77
C TYR A 104 9.19 12.37 -9.59
N GLY A 105 9.20 11.05 -9.79
CA GLY A 105 8.13 10.32 -10.47
C GLY A 105 6.79 10.43 -9.74
N ASP A 106 6.79 10.31 -8.41
CA ASP A 106 5.57 10.45 -7.64
C ASP A 106 5.00 11.88 -7.66
N LEU A 107 5.87 12.89 -7.64
CA LEU A 107 5.45 14.29 -7.73
C LEU A 107 4.82 14.61 -9.09
N ILE A 108 5.31 13.98 -10.18
CA ILE A 108 4.65 14.05 -11.49
C ILE A 108 3.27 13.39 -11.42
N ARG A 109 3.19 12.16 -10.89
CA ARG A 109 1.90 11.45 -10.75
C ARG A 109 0.89 12.23 -9.90
N MET A 110 1.34 12.90 -8.84
CA MET A 110 0.50 13.76 -7.99
C MET A 110 -0.01 15.02 -8.71
N ASP A 111 0.73 15.50 -9.72
CA ASP A 111 0.29 16.62 -10.56
C ASP A 111 -0.80 16.17 -11.55
N GLU A 112 -0.57 15.04 -12.22
CA GLU A 112 -1.46 14.43 -13.21
C GLU A 112 -2.77 13.91 -12.62
N ASP A 113 -2.68 13.08 -11.58
CA ASP A 113 -3.83 12.47 -10.91
C ASP A 113 -3.62 12.45 -9.38
N PRO A 114 -3.93 13.57 -8.70
CA PRO A 114 -3.65 13.72 -7.27
C PRO A 114 -4.47 12.78 -6.40
N ARG A 115 -5.68 12.41 -6.82
CA ARG A 115 -6.65 11.71 -5.98
C ARG A 115 -6.17 10.32 -5.54
N PRO A 116 -5.80 9.39 -6.45
CA PRO A 116 -5.31 8.08 -6.06
C PRO A 116 -3.95 8.18 -5.36
N VAL A 117 -3.06 9.06 -5.82
CA VAL A 117 -1.71 9.21 -5.25
C VAL A 117 -1.77 9.70 -3.79
N ILE A 118 -2.61 10.70 -3.50
CA ILE A 118 -2.80 11.21 -2.14
C ILE A 118 -3.53 10.18 -1.28
N ALA A 119 -4.58 9.54 -1.79
CA ALA A 119 -5.30 8.52 -1.04
C ALA A 119 -4.38 7.36 -0.64
N ASP A 120 -3.56 6.86 -1.57
CA ASP A 120 -2.63 5.76 -1.34
C ASP A 120 -1.59 6.11 -0.28
N GLY A 121 -0.97 7.30 -0.40
CA GLY A 121 0.05 7.74 0.53
C GLY A 121 -0.47 8.21 1.91
N LEU A 122 -1.78 8.44 2.06
CA LEU A 122 -2.40 8.79 3.35
C LEU A 122 -2.99 7.57 4.07
N LEU A 123 -3.65 6.69 3.32
CA LEU A 123 -4.33 5.52 3.90
C LEU A 123 -3.33 4.42 4.22
N GLY A 124 -2.25 4.27 3.43
CA GLY A 124 -1.28 3.20 3.62
C GLY A 124 -1.80 1.82 3.20
N TRP A 125 -3.11 1.69 2.93
CA TRP A 125 -3.75 0.48 2.42
C TRP A 125 -4.74 0.84 1.31
N GLY A 126 -4.44 0.42 0.08
CA GLY A 126 -5.41 0.44 -1.02
C GLY A 126 -6.09 1.80 -1.30
N GLY A 127 -5.37 2.92 -1.18
CA GLY A 127 -5.99 4.23 -1.35
C GLY A 127 -6.45 4.50 -2.78
N THR A 128 -5.75 3.93 -3.77
CA THR A 128 -6.25 3.93 -5.16
C THR A 128 -7.57 3.17 -5.30
N SER A 129 -7.73 2.01 -4.63
CA SER A 129 -9.01 1.27 -4.62
C SER A 129 -10.11 2.02 -3.88
N TYR A 130 -9.77 2.71 -2.79
CA TYR A 130 -10.69 3.55 -2.04
C TYR A 130 -11.35 4.61 -2.93
N VAL A 131 -10.55 5.35 -3.71
CA VAL A 131 -11.08 6.42 -4.58
C VAL A 131 -11.70 5.91 -5.89
N THR A 132 -11.34 4.72 -6.36
CA THR A 132 -11.87 4.15 -7.62
C THR A 132 -13.17 3.35 -7.42
N ALA A 133 -13.43 2.83 -6.21
CA ALA A 133 -14.68 2.13 -5.90
C ALA A 133 -15.93 3.01 -6.03
N ASP A 134 -15.80 4.31 -5.75
CA ASP A 134 -16.91 5.26 -5.77
C ASP A 134 -17.33 5.68 -7.20
N SER A 135 -16.46 5.44 -8.19
CA SER A 135 -16.74 5.73 -9.61
C SER A 135 -17.74 4.77 -10.27
N VAL A 136 -18.14 3.69 -9.59
CA VAL A 136 -19.13 2.70 -10.08
C VAL A 136 -20.56 3.04 -9.59
N GLY A 137 -20.71 4.02 -8.70
CA GLY A 137 -21.98 4.44 -8.09
C GLY A 137 -22.74 5.53 -8.85
N GLY A 138 -22.76 5.52 -10.18
CA GLY A 138 -23.62 6.40 -10.97
C GLY A 138 -25.09 6.01 -10.83
N VAL A 139 -25.80 6.52 -9.82
CA VAL A 139 -27.26 6.41 -9.74
C VAL A 139 -27.88 7.13 -10.95
N PRO A 140 -28.68 6.44 -11.79
CA PRO A 140 -29.40 7.13 -12.86
C PRO A 140 -30.43 8.06 -12.21
N SER A 141 -30.36 9.34 -12.57
CA SER A 141 -31.37 10.34 -12.25
C SER A 141 -32.73 9.83 -12.73
N VAL A 142 -33.58 9.41 -11.80
CA VAL A 142 -34.97 9.04 -12.08
C VAL A 142 -35.71 10.33 -12.38
N GLY A 143 -35.82 10.65 -13.68
CA GLY A 143 -36.75 11.66 -14.16
C GLY A 143 -38.16 11.32 -13.70
N SER A 144 -38.79 12.24 -12.97
CA SER A 144 -40.18 12.12 -12.54
C SER A 144 -41.11 11.92 -13.74
N ALA A 145 -41.69 10.73 -13.84
CA ALA A 145 -42.95 10.52 -14.54
C ALA A 145 -43.98 10.04 -13.50
N ALA A 146 -45.05 10.82 -13.33
CA ALA A 146 -46.12 10.58 -12.37
C ALA A 146 -46.88 9.27 -12.64
N PRO A 147 -47.42 8.58 -11.62
CA PRO A 147 -48.13 7.32 -11.79
C PRO A 147 -49.59 7.52 -12.21
N SER A 148 -50.08 6.71 -13.16
CA SER A 148 -51.52 6.45 -13.37
C SER A 148 -51.98 5.25 -12.53
N PRO A 149 -53.25 5.19 -12.09
CA PRO A 149 -53.71 4.17 -11.15
C PRO A 149 -54.04 2.84 -11.84
N ALA A 150 -53.66 1.73 -11.19
CA ALA A 150 -53.89 0.36 -11.65
C ALA A 150 -55.25 -0.21 -11.16
N GLU A 151 -55.87 -1.02 -12.02
CA GLU A 151 -57.08 -1.82 -11.76
C GLU A 151 -56.71 -3.16 -11.08
N PRO A 152 -57.57 -3.76 -10.21
CA PRO A 152 -57.19 -4.97 -9.46
C PRO A 152 -57.34 -6.27 -10.28
N PRO A 153 -56.53 -7.32 -9.98
CA PRO A 153 -56.49 -8.56 -10.77
C PRO A 153 -57.58 -9.57 -10.38
N ARG A 154 -57.99 -10.40 -11.36
CA ARG A 154 -58.88 -11.57 -11.19
C ARG A 154 -58.09 -12.85 -10.86
N PRO A 155 -58.71 -13.85 -10.17
CA PRO A 155 -58.03 -15.09 -9.78
C PRO A 155 -57.99 -16.16 -10.88
N GLU A 156 -56.89 -16.93 -10.92
CA GLU A 156 -56.62 -18.05 -11.85
C GLU A 156 -57.26 -19.39 -11.42
N PRO A 157 -57.57 -20.30 -12.37
CA PRO A 157 -58.00 -21.68 -12.08
C PRO A 157 -56.83 -22.68 -12.01
N PRO A 158 -57.02 -23.86 -11.38
CA PRO A 158 -55.92 -24.78 -11.05
C PRO A 158 -55.45 -25.69 -12.20
N SER A 159 -54.15 -26.00 -12.18
CA SER A 159 -53.38 -26.78 -13.16
C SER A 159 -53.53 -28.30 -13.01
N VAL A 160 -53.60 -29.02 -14.14
CA VAL A 160 -53.57 -30.50 -14.23
C VAL A 160 -52.20 -30.96 -14.75
N PRO A 161 -51.57 -32.03 -14.20
CA PRO A 161 -50.24 -32.49 -14.63
C PRO A 161 -50.27 -33.34 -15.92
N ALA A 162 -49.20 -33.22 -16.71
CA ALA A 162 -49.01 -33.89 -18.01
C ALA A 162 -48.32 -35.28 -17.92
N PRO A 163 -48.51 -36.18 -18.91
CA PRO A 163 -47.92 -37.52 -18.93
C PRO A 163 -46.50 -37.59 -19.56
N PRO A 164 -45.73 -38.68 -19.31
CA PRO A 164 -44.33 -38.81 -19.74
C PRO A 164 -44.13 -39.28 -21.19
N PRO A 165 -42.92 -39.04 -21.79
CA PRO A 165 -42.66 -39.29 -23.20
C PRO A 165 -42.21 -40.73 -23.53
N SER A 166 -42.43 -41.13 -24.79
CA SER A 166 -42.11 -42.43 -25.38
C SER A 166 -40.77 -42.40 -26.14
N TYR A 167 -39.98 -43.46 -26.02
CA TYR A 167 -38.73 -43.67 -26.77
C TYR A 167 -38.97 -44.29 -28.16
N SER A 168 -38.07 -44.04 -29.11
CA SER A 168 -37.96 -44.79 -30.37
C SER A 168 -36.49 -44.98 -30.80
N PRO A 169 -36.18 -46.00 -31.62
CA PRO A 169 -34.90 -46.69 -31.56
C PRO A 169 -33.93 -46.35 -32.71
N VAL A 170 -32.66 -46.72 -32.47
CA VAL A 170 -31.48 -46.55 -33.33
C VAL A 170 -31.43 -47.61 -34.45
N GLY A 171 -30.92 -47.23 -35.63
CA GLY A 171 -30.53 -48.12 -36.72
C GLY A 171 -29.54 -47.44 -37.70
N PRO A 172 -28.73 -48.20 -38.47
CA PRO A 172 -27.27 -48.05 -38.39
C PRO A 172 -26.52 -47.70 -39.69
N THR A 173 -25.27 -47.28 -39.51
CA THR A 173 -24.02 -47.46 -40.32
C THR A 173 -24.06 -47.41 -41.86
N GLY A 174 -23.23 -46.53 -42.43
CA GLY A 174 -22.72 -46.60 -43.81
C GLY A 174 -21.29 -46.07 -43.89
N VAL A 175 -20.42 -46.82 -44.57
CA VAL A 175 -18.95 -46.77 -44.54
C VAL A 175 -18.31 -45.95 -45.69
N ALA A 176 -17.05 -45.55 -45.45
CA ALA A 176 -15.91 -45.44 -46.36
C ALA A 176 -15.80 -44.29 -47.38
N GLY A 177 -14.58 -43.73 -47.47
CA GLY A 177 -14.10 -42.98 -48.65
C GLY A 177 -12.89 -42.08 -48.37
N VAL A 178 -11.69 -42.57 -48.69
CA VAL A 178 -10.37 -41.96 -48.51
C VAL A 178 -9.95 -41.14 -49.76
N ALA A 179 -8.88 -40.33 -49.61
CA ALA A 179 -7.96 -39.75 -50.63
C ALA A 179 -8.27 -38.32 -51.10
N ALA A 180 -7.32 -37.42 -51.41
CA ALA A 180 -5.86 -37.31 -51.23
C ALA A 180 -5.41 -35.87 -51.66
N ASN A 181 -4.31 -35.40 -51.07
CA ASN A 181 -3.24 -34.50 -51.56
C ASN A 181 -3.45 -33.39 -52.62
N ALA A 182 -3.09 -32.14 -52.21
CA ALA A 182 -2.23 -31.10 -52.85
C ALA A 182 -2.65 -30.46 -54.22
N PRO A 183 -2.19 -29.23 -54.60
CA PRO A 183 -0.99 -28.50 -54.17
C PRO A 183 -1.15 -26.97 -53.90
N MET A 184 -0.03 -26.37 -53.47
CA MET A 184 0.23 -24.92 -53.34
C MET A 184 0.33 -24.24 -54.71
N ASP A 185 -0.10 -22.98 -54.82
CA ASP A 185 0.61 -21.92 -55.57
C ASP A 185 -0.04 -20.53 -55.39
N GLY A 186 0.81 -19.50 -55.36
CA GLY A 186 0.49 -18.17 -55.89
C GLY A 186 -0.02 -17.09 -54.93
N GLY A 187 0.85 -16.15 -54.59
CA GLY A 187 0.53 -15.01 -53.72
C GLY A 187 -0.42 -13.97 -54.32
N SER A 188 -0.99 -13.14 -53.45
CA SER A 188 -1.47 -11.78 -53.76
C SER A 188 -1.67 -10.98 -52.48
N VAL A 189 -0.99 -9.83 -52.45
CA VAL A 189 -1.17 -8.74 -51.50
C VAL A 189 -2.60 -8.18 -51.57
N GLY A 190 -3.25 -7.96 -50.43
CA GLY A 190 -4.58 -7.35 -50.44
C GLY A 190 -5.30 -7.26 -49.10
N ARG A 191 -5.02 -6.17 -48.37
CA ARG A 191 -5.99 -5.37 -47.59
C ARG A 191 -6.90 -6.13 -46.60
N TRP A 192 -6.47 -6.14 -45.35
CA TRP A 192 -7.28 -6.50 -44.19
C TRP A 192 -8.49 -5.55 -44.04
N ARG A 193 -9.69 -6.13 -44.02
CA ARG A 193 -10.91 -5.53 -43.48
C ARG A 193 -11.34 -6.38 -42.28
N PRO A 194 -11.65 -5.80 -41.11
CA PRO A 194 -12.12 -6.58 -39.98
C PRO A 194 -13.57 -7.04 -40.21
N ARG A 195 -13.79 -8.32 -39.89
CA ARG A 195 -15.06 -9.03 -39.98
C ARG A 195 -15.83 -8.78 -38.68
N ALA A 196 -17.03 -8.21 -38.78
CA ALA A 196 -17.93 -8.03 -37.65
C ALA A 196 -18.37 -9.40 -37.12
N TRP A 197 -18.13 -9.65 -35.84
CA TRP A 197 -18.53 -10.87 -35.14
C TRP A 197 -19.77 -10.56 -34.30
N THR A 198 -20.93 -10.99 -34.77
CA THR A 198 -22.18 -10.99 -33.98
C THR A 198 -22.23 -12.30 -33.20
N GLY A 199 -21.80 -12.26 -31.94
CA GLY A 199 -21.90 -13.37 -31.00
C GLY A 199 -22.91 -13.05 -29.90
N SER A 200 -24.09 -13.65 -29.99
CA SER A 200 -25.17 -13.57 -29.00
C SER A 200 -24.75 -14.23 -27.67
N ARG A 201 -24.79 -13.47 -26.57
CA ARG A 201 -24.63 -14.00 -25.19
C ARG A 201 -25.98 -14.50 -24.66
N PRO A 202 -26.07 -15.68 -24.04
CA PRO A 202 -27.24 -16.08 -23.26
C PRO A 202 -27.23 -15.37 -21.89
N ARG A 203 -28.42 -14.94 -21.45
CA ARG A 203 -28.67 -14.34 -20.13
C ARG A 203 -28.84 -15.47 -19.11
N THR A 204 -27.93 -15.61 -18.16
CA THR A 204 -28.15 -16.41 -16.96
C THR A 204 -28.74 -15.50 -15.87
N THR A 205 -29.95 -15.84 -15.42
CA THR A 205 -30.63 -15.22 -14.29
C THR A 205 -30.06 -15.79 -13.00
N ALA A 206 -29.24 -15.01 -12.28
CA ALA A 206 -28.85 -15.33 -10.91
C ALA A 206 -29.92 -14.77 -9.95
N ALA A 207 -30.57 -15.67 -9.20
CA ALA A 207 -31.49 -15.32 -8.13
C ALA A 207 -30.69 -14.93 -6.87
N LEU A 208 -30.90 -13.72 -6.36
CA LEU A 208 -30.34 -13.26 -5.10
C LEU A 208 -31.26 -13.69 -3.95
N VAL A 209 -30.72 -14.48 -3.02
CA VAL A 209 -31.32 -14.70 -1.70
C VAL A 209 -30.70 -13.68 -0.75
N ALA A 210 -31.42 -12.60 -0.47
CA ALA A 210 -31.08 -11.65 0.58
C ALA A 210 -31.79 -12.07 1.86
N VAL A 211 -31.03 -12.41 2.91
CA VAL A 211 -31.55 -12.52 4.28
C VAL A 211 -31.12 -11.28 5.03
N ALA A 212 -32.11 -10.49 5.44
CA ALA A 212 -31.98 -9.26 6.19
C ALA A 212 -31.74 -9.55 7.69
N ALA A 213 -30.82 -8.78 8.29
CA ALA A 213 -30.81 -8.52 9.72
C ALA A 213 -30.23 -7.12 9.98
N VAL A 214 -31.09 -6.10 9.95
CA VAL A 214 -30.82 -4.77 10.51
C VAL A 214 -31.95 -4.46 11.48
N ALA A 215 -31.63 -4.43 12.76
CA ALA A 215 -32.39 -3.67 13.75
C ALA A 215 -31.50 -3.30 14.94
N ALA A 216 -31.48 -1.98 15.22
CA ALA A 216 -31.14 -1.31 16.47
C ALA A 216 -29.66 -1.18 16.86
N VAL A 217 -29.06 -0.02 16.56
CA VAL A 217 -28.74 1.01 17.57
C VAL A 217 -28.73 2.39 16.87
N ALA A 218 -29.87 3.08 16.90
CA ALA A 218 -29.95 4.52 16.62
C ALA A 218 -30.94 5.13 17.61
N LEU A 219 -30.55 5.15 18.89
CA LEU A 219 -31.22 5.95 19.90
C LEU A 219 -30.31 6.14 21.12
N THR A 220 -29.35 7.05 21.03
CA THR A 220 -28.81 7.84 22.17
C THR A 220 -27.73 8.78 21.66
N ILE A 221 -28.08 10.06 21.48
CA ILE A 221 -27.33 11.29 21.81
C ILE A 221 -28.09 12.44 21.10
N VAL A 222 -29.33 12.63 21.52
CA VAL A 222 -29.96 13.94 21.56
C VAL A 222 -30.60 13.99 22.93
N LEU A 223 -29.93 14.71 23.83
CA LEU A 223 -30.43 15.45 24.99
C LEU A 223 -29.29 15.55 26.02
N LEU A 224 -29.11 16.78 26.53
CA LEU A 224 -28.16 17.25 27.56
C LEU A 224 -26.76 17.55 26.97
N VAL A 225 -26.33 18.79 26.74
CA VAL A 225 -26.39 19.96 27.63
C VAL A 225 -26.52 21.24 26.80
N SER A 226 -27.55 22.02 27.12
CA SER A 226 -27.59 23.46 26.91
C SER A 226 -27.02 24.13 28.16
N ASP A 227 -26.01 24.97 27.99
CA ASP A 227 -25.75 26.24 28.68
C ASP A 227 -24.60 26.86 27.87
N GLY A 228 -24.72 27.99 27.18
CA GLY A 228 -25.53 29.16 27.48
C GLY A 228 -24.62 30.19 28.14
N ASP A 229 -23.86 30.96 27.35
CA ASP A 229 -23.44 32.31 27.74
C ASP A 229 -23.17 33.16 26.49
N ASP A 230 -24.03 34.17 26.37
CA ASP A 230 -23.97 35.29 25.44
C ASP A 230 -22.66 36.08 25.59
N MET A 231 -22.08 36.52 24.46
CA MET A 231 -21.52 37.87 24.33
C MET A 231 -21.27 38.24 22.86
N ALA A 232 -22.00 39.24 22.42
CA ALA A 232 -21.76 40.05 21.23
C ALA A 232 -22.17 41.50 21.56
N PRO A 233 -21.85 42.54 20.78
CA PRO A 233 -20.75 42.75 19.84
C PRO A 233 -20.12 44.17 19.96
N ALA A 234 -19.21 44.50 19.03
CA ALA A 234 -18.81 45.81 18.49
C ALA A 234 -17.30 46.08 18.64
N GLY A 235 -16.55 46.19 17.54
CA GLY A 235 -16.41 47.49 16.89
C GLY A 235 -15.57 47.39 15.61
N ARG A 236 -16.04 48.09 14.60
CA ARG A 236 -15.56 48.13 13.21
C ARG A 236 -14.54 49.26 13.03
N ALA A 237 -13.59 49.02 12.14
CA ALA A 237 -12.79 49.96 11.36
C ALA A 237 -11.73 50.81 12.09
N ASN A 238 -10.47 50.74 11.60
CA ASN A 238 -9.88 51.81 10.77
C ASN A 238 -8.47 51.40 10.28
N THR A 239 -8.31 51.32 8.96
CA THR A 239 -7.02 51.49 8.25
C THR A 239 -6.82 52.99 8.02
N PRO A 240 -5.59 53.52 8.06
CA PRO A 240 -4.91 53.78 6.78
C PRO A 240 -3.38 53.56 6.80
N ALA A 241 -2.83 53.13 5.66
CA ALA A 241 -1.49 53.50 5.20
C ALA A 241 -1.63 54.79 4.34
N PRO A 242 -0.59 55.64 4.09
CA PRO A 242 0.51 55.21 3.22
C PRO A 242 1.89 55.96 3.33
N THR A 243 2.88 55.42 2.59
CA THR A 243 4.03 56.07 1.90
C THR A 243 5.27 56.56 2.68
N ALA A 244 6.44 55.93 2.44
CA ALA A 244 7.62 56.50 1.73
C ALA A 244 8.95 55.76 2.02
N THR A 245 9.64 55.36 0.94
CA THR A 245 11.02 54.83 0.78
C THR A 245 12.05 55.99 0.67
N PRO A 246 13.40 55.83 0.49
CA PRO A 246 14.47 54.97 1.05
C PRO A 246 15.62 55.77 1.74
N ALA A 247 16.57 55.10 2.42
CA ALA A 247 18.01 55.41 2.34
C ALA A 247 18.90 54.38 3.08
N ALA A 248 19.90 53.86 2.36
CA ALA A 248 21.11 53.24 2.92
C ALA A 248 22.09 54.34 3.40
N PRO A 249 23.10 54.00 4.22
CA PRO A 249 24.41 53.74 3.61
C PRO A 249 25.27 52.64 4.27
N SER A 250 26.21 52.19 3.45
CA SER A 250 27.34 51.29 3.69
C SER A 250 28.43 51.90 4.58
N SER A 251 29.17 51.08 5.34
CA SER A 251 30.62 51.24 5.64
C SER A 251 31.16 50.04 6.45
N GLU A 252 31.99 49.22 5.81
CA GLU A 252 33.13 48.47 6.39
C GLU A 252 34.29 49.46 6.68
N PRO A 253 35.29 49.21 7.58
CA PRO A 253 36.33 48.17 7.40
C PRO A 253 37.04 47.54 8.63
N THR A 254 37.47 46.27 8.44
CA THR A 254 38.83 45.68 8.64
C THR A 254 39.45 45.38 10.04
N THR A 255 40.09 44.18 10.09
CA THR A 255 41.29 43.69 10.82
C THR A 255 41.21 42.97 12.20
N ASN A 256 41.20 41.62 12.17
CA ASN A 256 42.14 40.60 12.74
C ASN A 256 43.10 40.92 13.94
N PRO A 257 43.66 39.90 14.68
CA PRO A 257 43.11 39.13 15.82
C PRO A 257 44.08 39.13 17.05
N PRO A 258 43.82 38.40 18.17
CA PRO A 258 44.96 37.82 18.91
C PRO A 258 44.77 36.38 19.40
N ALA A 259 45.92 35.68 19.46
CA ALA A 259 46.13 34.36 20.07
C ALA A 259 46.76 34.51 21.49
N PRO A 260 47.21 33.43 22.18
CA PRO A 260 46.51 32.80 23.29
C PRO A 260 47.24 32.91 24.66
N THR A 261 46.51 32.83 25.77
CA THR A 261 47.11 32.88 27.13
C THR A 261 46.66 31.77 28.07
N LYS A 262 47.61 30.85 28.29
CA LYS A 262 47.99 30.07 29.49
C LYS A 262 46.95 29.73 30.58
N ARG A 263 46.87 28.41 30.78
CA ARG A 263 46.39 27.60 31.92
C ARG A 263 46.95 28.00 33.30
N PRO A 264 46.13 28.05 34.36
CA PRO A 264 46.59 27.97 35.75
C PRO A 264 46.48 26.55 36.34
N GLN A 265 47.43 26.22 37.21
CA GLN A 265 47.57 24.92 37.90
C GLN A 265 46.67 24.80 39.15
N ARG A 266 46.34 23.55 39.48
CA ARG A 266 45.54 23.07 40.62
C ARG A 266 46.37 22.99 41.92
N PRO A 267 45.84 23.40 43.09
CA PRO A 267 46.40 23.07 44.41
C PRO A 267 45.87 21.73 44.98
N PRO A 268 46.56 21.12 45.97
CA PRO A 268 46.37 19.72 46.33
C PRO A 268 45.26 19.47 47.37
N ASN A 269 44.76 18.24 47.33
CA ASN A 269 43.67 17.67 48.14
C ASN A 269 44.08 17.40 49.59
N PRO A 270 43.13 17.43 50.54
CA PRO A 270 43.16 16.48 51.65
C PRO A 270 41.80 15.82 51.91
N GLY A 271 41.86 14.56 52.34
CA GLY A 271 40.80 13.93 53.12
C GLY A 271 39.99 12.88 52.36
N GLY A 272 40.23 11.61 52.68
CA GLY A 272 39.46 10.49 52.15
C GLY A 272 38.12 10.30 52.86
N MET A 273 37.24 9.56 52.19
CA MET A 273 36.23 8.69 52.79
C MET A 273 35.88 7.60 51.79
N THR A 274 35.71 6.42 52.34
CA THR A 274 35.57 5.08 51.75
C THR A 274 34.41 4.97 50.76
N GLU A 275 34.68 4.47 49.56
CA GLU A 275 33.66 4.18 48.54
C GLU A 275 33.27 2.68 48.60
N PRO A 276 31.98 2.31 48.59
CA PRO A 276 31.57 0.90 48.55
C PRO A 276 31.73 0.30 47.16
N SER A 277 32.14 -0.98 47.11
CA SER A 277 32.32 -1.76 45.89
C SER A 277 31.05 -1.80 45.03
N THR A 278 31.10 -1.17 43.86
CA THR A 278 30.08 -1.32 42.80
C THR A 278 30.31 -2.65 42.10
N THR A 279 29.32 -3.53 42.15
CA THR A 279 29.29 -4.79 41.40
C THR A 279 29.18 -4.45 39.91
N ALA A 280 30.16 -4.87 39.11
CA ALA A 280 30.13 -4.73 37.67
C ALA A 280 28.91 -5.47 37.09
N PRO A 281 28.14 -4.88 36.16
CA PRO A 281 27.10 -5.60 35.45
C PRO A 281 27.72 -6.77 34.67
N ALA A 282 27.10 -7.95 34.81
CA ALA A 282 27.51 -9.17 34.13
C ALA A 282 27.52 -8.94 32.60
N SER A 283 28.61 -9.37 31.95
CA SER A 283 28.69 -9.41 30.50
C SER A 283 27.53 -10.23 29.92
N PRO A 284 26.89 -9.79 28.82
CA PRO A 284 25.90 -10.61 28.13
C PRO A 284 26.57 -11.92 27.66
N PRO A 285 25.84 -13.04 27.62
CA PRO A 285 26.39 -14.31 27.16
C PRO A 285 26.87 -14.21 25.71
N PRO A 286 27.87 -15.00 25.30
CA PRO A 286 28.33 -15.01 23.91
C PRO A 286 27.16 -15.42 23.00
N SER A 287 26.94 -14.60 21.97
CA SER A 287 26.01 -14.83 20.86
C SER A 287 26.14 -16.27 20.38
N THR A 288 25.07 -17.04 20.57
CA THR A 288 24.89 -18.39 20.03
C THR A 288 25.13 -18.33 18.53
N ALA A 289 25.93 -19.25 18.00
CA ALA A 289 26.11 -19.38 16.56
C ALA A 289 24.74 -19.38 15.84
N PRO A 290 24.61 -18.70 14.68
CA PRO A 290 23.34 -18.61 13.98
C PRO A 290 22.76 -20.00 13.73
N ALA A 291 21.44 -20.14 13.94
CA ALA A 291 20.74 -21.39 13.73
C ALA A 291 20.97 -21.90 12.30
N PRO A 292 21.12 -23.22 12.08
CA PRO A 292 21.34 -23.76 10.76
C PRO A 292 20.15 -23.42 9.83
N VAL A 293 20.45 -22.79 8.70
CA VAL A 293 19.46 -22.47 7.67
C VAL A 293 18.98 -23.77 7.04
N THR A 294 17.67 -24.02 7.08
CA THR A 294 17.06 -25.16 6.37
C THR A 294 16.47 -24.64 5.07
N PRO A 295 16.97 -25.06 3.90
CA PRO A 295 16.49 -24.54 2.62
C PRO A 295 15.02 -24.92 2.40
N ILE A 296 14.25 -24.01 1.80
CA ILE A 296 12.88 -24.23 1.35
C ILE A 296 12.91 -25.24 0.19
N PRO A 297 12.23 -26.41 0.29
CA PRO A 297 12.21 -27.39 -0.78
C PRO A 297 11.42 -26.90 -2.00
N ASP A 298 11.89 -27.27 -3.20
CA ASP A 298 11.29 -26.84 -4.47
C ASP A 298 10.06 -27.68 -4.91
N ASP A 299 9.69 -28.74 -4.17
CA ASP A 299 8.70 -29.73 -4.62
C ASP A 299 7.65 -30.12 -3.57
N SER A 300 7.72 -29.55 -2.36
CA SER A 300 6.76 -29.81 -1.29
C SER A 300 6.38 -28.52 -0.56
N TYR A 301 5.13 -28.42 -0.14
CA TYR A 301 4.73 -27.36 0.76
C TYR A 301 5.45 -27.50 2.11
N THR A 302 5.94 -26.39 2.64
CA THR A 302 6.60 -26.31 3.95
C THR A 302 6.16 -25.04 4.66
N ALA A 303 6.24 -25.02 5.99
CA ALA A 303 6.19 -23.73 6.68
C ALA A 303 7.44 -22.92 6.32
N VAL A 304 7.28 -21.61 6.13
CA VAL A 304 8.37 -20.67 5.85
C VAL A 304 8.55 -19.80 7.09
N ILE A 305 9.60 -20.07 7.87
CA ILE A 305 9.80 -19.53 9.22
C ILE A 305 10.91 -18.49 9.20
N ASN A 306 10.62 -17.28 9.71
CA ASN A 306 11.61 -16.23 9.85
C ASN A 306 12.67 -16.61 10.89
N ALA A 307 13.95 -16.47 10.56
CA ALA A 307 15.04 -16.92 11.43
C ALA A 307 15.23 -16.05 12.68
N ALA A 308 14.85 -14.77 12.64
CA ALA A 308 14.97 -13.87 13.79
C ALA A 308 13.83 -14.05 14.80
N SER A 309 12.58 -14.09 14.33
CA SER A 309 11.40 -14.15 15.22
C SER A 309 10.92 -15.57 15.51
N GLY A 310 11.24 -16.55 14.64
CA GLY A 310 10.67 -17.90 14.70
C GLY A 310 9.18 -17.96 14.31
N LEU A 311 8.63 -16.88 13.76
CA LEU A 311 7.26 -16.80 13.28
C LEU A 311 7.16 -17.19 11.79
N CYS A 312 5.98 -17.63 11.37
CA CYS A 312 5.71 -18.13 10.03
C CYS A 312 5.24 -17.02 9.09
N LEU A 313 5.64 -17.09 7.82
CA LEU A 313 5.01 -16.36 6.73
C LEU A 313 3.58 -16.87 6.55
N ASP A 314 2.60 -16.00 6.70
CA ASP A 314 1.17 -16.33 6.62
C ASP A 314 0.43 -15.31 5.76
N ILE A 315 -0.82 -15.62 5.43
CA ILE A 315 -1.74 -14.74 4.73
C ILE A 315 -2.67 -14.13 5.78
N ARG A 316 -2.79 -12.80 5.78
CA ARG A 316 -3.60 -12.06 6.75
C ARG A 316 -5.02 -12.63 6.84
N ASP A 317 -5.46 -12.85 8.08
CA ASP A 317 -6.78 -13.42 8.41
C ASP A 317 -7.11 -14.76 7.72
N GLN A 318 -6.09 -15.43 7.16
CA GLN A 318 -6.20 -16.65 6.36
C GLN A 318 -7.15 -16.49 5.15
N GLN A 319 -7.31 -15.28 4.63
CA GLN A 319 -8.23 -14.99 3.53
C GLN A 319 -7.53 -14.99 2.17
N LEU A 320 -8.06 -15.78 1.23
CA LEU A 320 -7.50 -15.93 -0.11
C LEU A 320 -8.18 -15.00 -1.12
N GLU A 321 -7.99 -13.70 -0.93
CA GLU A 321 -8.29 -12.70 -1.94
C GLU A 321 -7.02 -12.09 -2.50
N LYS A 322 -7.11 -11.67 -3.77
CA LYS A 322 -6.00 -10.93 -4.39
C LYS A 322 -5.70 -9.68 -3.55
N ARG A 323 -4.41 -9.39 -3.40
CA ARG A 323 -3.85 -8.32 -2.57
C ARG A 323 -3.99 -8.52 -1.07
N THR A 324 -4.48 -9.64 -0.55
CA THR A 324 -4.36 -9.90 0.89
C THR A 324 -2.88 -9.88 1.29
N ASP A 325 -2.56 -9.24 2.41
CA ASP A 325 -1.18 -9.06 2.86
C ASP A 325 -0.55 -10.37 3.28
N ALA A 326 0.72 -10.53 2.96
CA ALA A 326 1.57 -11.51 3.62
C ALA A 326 2.05 -10.90 4.94
N ILE A 327 1.93 -11.67 6.02
CA ILE A 327 2.25 -11.24 7.38
C ILE A 327 3.15 -12.25 8.06
N LEU A 328 3.73 -11.82 9.17
CA LEU A 328 4.39 -12.67 10.13
C LEU A 328 3.34 -13.15 11.15
N ALA A 329 3.18 -14.45 11.35
CA ALA A 329 2.19 -15.01 12.27
C ALA A 329 2.74 -16.14 13.12
N ARG A 330 2.06 -16.45 14.22
CA ARG A 330 2.40 -17.64 15.01
C ARG A 330 2.24 -18.89 14.16
N CYS A 331 3.27 -19.72 14.13
CA CYS A 331 3.21 -21.00 13.43
C CYS A 331 2.10 -21.88 14.02
N SER A 332 1.14 -22.21 13.18
CA SER A 332 -0.06 -23.00 13.48
C SER A 332 -0.17 -24.25 12.59
N GLY A 333 0.51 -24.24 11.44
CA GLY A 333 0.45 -25.31 10.46
C GLY A 333 -0.76 -25.23 9.56
N SER A 334 -1.46 -24.09 9.54
CA SER A 334 -2.51 -23.81 8.56
C SER A 334 -1.96 -23.87 7.14
N ASP A 335 -2.82 -24.23 6.19
CA ASP A 335 -2.45 -24.30 4.77
C ASP A 335 -2.01 -22.92 4.21
N THR A 336 -2.41 -21.81 4.86
CA THR A 336 -1.98 -20.45 4.50
C THR A 336 -0.54 -20.13 4.93
N GLN A 337 0.02 -20.89 5.88
CA GLN A 337 1.41 -20.75 6.33
C GLN A 337 2.37 -21.64 5.54
N ARG A 338 1.85 -22.38 4.57
CA ARG A 338 2.54 -23.44 3.87
C ARG A 338 2.76 -23.01 2.43
N TRP A 339 4.04 -22.97 2.04
CA TRP A 339 4.45 -22.40 0.77
C TRP A 339 5.33 -23.38 -0.01
N ARG A 340 5.23 -23.33 -1.34
CA ARG A 340 6.07 -24.11 -2.27
C ARG A 340 6.53 -23.21 -3.40
N LEU A 341 7.85 -23.14 -3.63
CA LEU A 341 8.43 -22.48 -4.79
C LEU A 341 8.39 -23.43 -5.99
N ASP A 342 7.92 -22.99 -7.15
CA ASP A 342 7.99 -23.77 -8.38
C ASP A 342 9.21 -23.41 -9.26
N SER A 343 9.36 -24.11 -10.39
CA SER A 343 10.48 -23.87 -11.32
C SER A 343 10.43 -22.54 -12.07
N GLU A 344 9.28 -21.87 -12.09
CA GLU A 344 9.08 -20.55 -12.72
C GLU A 344 9.31 -19.40 -11.72
N GLY A 345 9.64 -19.73 -10.46
CA GLY A 345 9.87 -18.77 -9.38
C GLY A 345 8.60 -18.31 -8.68
N LEU A 346 7.47 -19.00 -8.89
CA LEU A 346 6.21 -18.68 -8.23
C LEU A 346 6.15 -19.35 -6.85
N LEU A 347 5.89 -18.57 -5.80
CA LEU A 347 5.74 -19.09 -4.45
C LEU A 347 4.25 -19.30 -4.14
N HIS A 348 3.78 -20.54 -4.28
CA HIS A 348 2.38 -20.94 -4.12
C HIS A 348 2.02 -21.13 -2.64
N THR A 349 0.79 -20.80 -2.26
CA THR A 349 0.21 -21.20 -0.96
C THR A 349 -0.44 -22.59 -1.04
N GLU A 350 -0.42 -23.38 0.05
CA GLU A 350 -1.07 -24.71 0.12
C GLU A 350 -2.59 -24.58 0.19
N ALA A 351 -3.10 -23.50 0.79
CA ALA A 351 -4.53 -23.25 0.96
C ALA A 351 -5.26 -23.15 -0.39
N ASP A 352 -4.60 -22.59 -1.41
CA ASP A 352 -5.02 -22.63 -2.81
C ASP A 352 -3.79 -22.44 -3.73
N PRO A 353 -3.38 -23.47 -4.48
CA PRO A 353 -2.21 -23.39 -5.35
C PRO A 353 -2.36 -22.39 -6.51
N ASP A 354 -3.57 -21.86 -6.77
CA ASP A 354 -3.78 -20.81 -7.77
C ASP A 354 -3.42 -19.42 -7.25
N PHE A 355 -3.02 -19.26 -5.98
CA PHE A 355 -2.50 -18.03 -5.40
C PHE A 355 -0.98 -18.09 -5.14
N CYS A 356 -0.31 -17.01 -5.53
CA CYS A 356 1.13 -16.85 -5.47
C CYS A 356 1.49 -15.62 -4.65
N LEU A 357 2.66 -15.62 -4.01
CA LEU A 357 3.25 -14.43 -3.42
C LEU A 357 3.43 -13.35 -4.51
N ASP A 358 3.20 -12.09 -4.16
CA ASP A 358 3.20 -10.94 -5.05
C ASP A 358 3.95 -9.78 -4.40
N SER A 359 4.98 -9.29 -5.09
CA SER A 359 5.74 -8.09 -4.74
C SER A 359 4.99 -6.79 -5.06
N ARG A 360 3.79 -6.87 -5.65
CA ARG A 360 2.91 -5.74 -5.99
C ARG A 360 3.55 -4.73 -6.95
N GLY A 361 4.63 -5.15 -7.63
CA GLY A 361 5.32 -4.41 -8.68
C GLY A 361 6.23 -3.28 -8.21
N ASP A 362 6.46 -3.14 -6.91
CA ASP A 362 7.33 -2.11 -6.34
C ASP A 362 7.81 -2.54 -4.95
N THR A 363 9.01 -2.11 -4.55
CA THR A 363 9.58 -2.46 -3.24
C THR A 363 8.85 -1.81 -2.07
N ASP A 364 8.12 -0.72 -2.31
CA ASP A 364 7.50 0.09 -1.25
C ASP A 364 6.00 -0.21 -1.05
N ARG A 365 5.46 -1.26 -1.69
CA ARG A 365 4.03 -1.63 -1.65
C ARG A 365 3.67 -2.80 -0.74
N GLY A 366 4.67 -3.30 0.00
CA GLY A 366 4.56 -4.52 0.77
C GLY A 366 4.47 -5.77 -0.10
N VAL A 367 4.30 -6.91 0.54
CA VAL A 367 4.15 -8.21 -0.10
C VAL A 367 2.76 -8.76 0.20
N GLY A 368 2.11 -9.32 -0.81
CA GLY A 368 0.80 -9.95 -0.65
C GLY A 368 0.66 -11.19 -1.50
N ILE A 369 -0.59 -11.58 -1.75
CA ILE A 369 -0.92 -12.68 -2.67
C ILE A 369 -1.67 -12.20 -3.91
N TRP A 370 -1.50 -12.90 -5.02
CA TRP A 370 -2.21 -12.64 -6.27
C TRP A 370 -2.42 -13.94 -7.07
N PRO A 371 -3.47 -14.03 -7.91
CA PRO A 371 -3.67 -15.21 -8.75
C PRO A 371 -2.47 -15.50 -9.67
N CYS A 372 -1.92 -16.71 -9.55
CA CYS A 372 -0.76 -17.19 -10.31
C CYS A 372 -1.00 -17.14 -11.83
N SER A 373 -2.26 -17.24 -12.28
CA SER A 373 -2.65 -17.09 -13.69
C SER A 373 -2.22 -15.75 -14.32
N SER A 374 -1.82 -14.76 -13.52
CA SER A 374 -1.29 -13.48 -14.02
C SER A 374 0.22 -13.54 -14.35
N ALA A 375 0.91 -14.64 -14.09
CA ALA A 375 2.36 -14.80 -14.31
C ALA A 375 2.79 -14.69 -15.79
N ASP A 376 1.88 -14.98 -16.73
CA ASP A 376 2.13 -14.85 -18.17
C ASP A 376 1.80 -13.45 -18.73
N GLY A 377 1.29 -12.54 -17.88
CA GLY A 377 0.92 -11.17 -18.25
C GLY A 377 2.06 -10.16 -18.11
N ASP A 378 1.78 -8.91 -18.47
CA ASP A 378 2.76 -7.80 -18.44
C ASP A 378 3.38 -7.54 -17.05
N ASN A 379 2.69 -7.98 -15.98
CA ASN A 379 3.12 -7.83 -14.59
C ASN A 379 3.57 -9.15 -13.96
N GLY A 380 3.81 -10.19 -14.76
CA GLY A 380 4.12 -11.53 -14.25
C GLY A 380 5.40 -11.59 -13.41
N GLU A 381 6.35 -10.70 -13.68
CA GLU A 381 7.59 -10.57 -12.91
C GLU A 381 7.35 -10.23 -11.42
N ASN A 382 6.22 -9.60 -11.10
CA ASN A 382 5.87 -9.26 -9.71
C ASN A 382 5.63 -10.52 -8.86
N LEU A 383 5.27 -11.63 -9.49
CA LEU A 383 4.99 -12.91 -8.84
C LEU A 383 6.22 -13.82 -8.75
N ARG A 384 7.34 -13.42 -9.35
CA ARG A 384 8.54 -14.25 -9.44
C ARG A 384 9.54 -13.89 -8.34
N PHE A 385 9.99 -14.91 -7.64
CA PHE A 385 10.95 -14.81 -6.55
C PHE A 385 12.06 -15.84 -6.73
N ALA A 386 13.26 -15.51 -6.25
CA ALA A 386 14.38 -16.42 -6.10
C ALA A 386 14.68 -16.61 -4.62
N ILE A 387 14.90 -17.84 -4.19
CA ILE A 387 15.34 -18.16 -2.84
C ILE A 387 16.80 -18.62 -2.92
N ASP A 388 17.69 -17.93 -2.23
CA ASP A 388 19.09 -18.33 -2.20
C ASP A 388 19.38 -19.40 -1.13
N ARG A 389 20.59 -19.96 -1.16
CA ARG A 389 21.04 -21.00 -0.20
C ARG A 389 21.03 -20.54 1.27
N HIS A 390 20.88 -19.24 1.50
CA HIS A 390 20.90 -18.58 2.79
C HIS A 390 19.50 -18.29 3.32
N GLY A 391 18.45 -18.69 2.57
CA GLY A 391 17.05 -18.49 2.93
C GLY A 391 16.55 -17.09 2.63
N VAL A 392 17.28 -16.29 1.85
CA VAL A 392 16.83 -14.95 1.47
C VAL A 392 15.92 -15.07 0.26
N ILE A 393 14.67 -14.62 0.40
CA ILE A 393 13.67 -14.60 -0.67
C ILE A 393 13.75 -13.23 -1.35
N ARG A 394 14.07 -13.21 -2.64
CA ARG A 394 14.32 -11.99 -3.43
C ARG A 394 13.30 -11.86 -4.56
N PRO A 395 12.62 -10.72 -4.71
CA PRO A 395 11.72 -10.50 -5.84
C PRO A 395 12.54 -10.33 -7.12
N HIS A 396 12.05 -10.85 -8.24
CA HIS A 396 12.77 -10.75 -9.50
C HIS A 396 12.80 -9.31 -10.04
N ILE A 397 11.76 -8.51 -9.73
CA ILE A 397 11.70 -7.07 -10.07
C ILE A 397 12.77 -6.23 -9.37
N ALA A 398 13.32 -6.70 -8.24
CA ALA A 398 14.30 -5.98 -7.44
C ALA A 398 15.24 -6.97 -6.70
N PRO A 399 16.22 -7.58 -7.40
CA PRO A 399 17.06 -8.65 -6.84
C PRO A 399 17.93 -8.22 -5.64
N ASP A 400 18.18 -6.92 -5.50
CA ASP A 400 18.92 -6.34 -4.38
C ASP A 400 18.07 -6.16 -3.11
N PHE A 401 16.80 -6.57 -3.14
CA PHE A 401 15.86 -6.53 -2.01
C PHE A 401 15.55 -7.93 -1.50
N ALA A 402 15.07 -8.00 -0.26
CA ALA A 402 14.68 -9.21 0.43
C ALA A 402 13.30 -9.06 1.06
N VAL A 403 12.49 -10.13 1.00
CA VAL A 403 11.25 -10.28 1.76
C VAL A 403 11.60 -10.21 3.25
N THR A 404 11.15 -9.17 3.92
CA THR A 404 11.55 -8.81 5.29
C THR A 404 10.32 -8.39 6.09
N PRO A 405 10.07 -8.95 7.29
CA PRO A 405 9.03 -8.44 8.17
C PRO A 405 9.28 -6.99 8.58
N ASP A 406 8.22 -6.21 8.78
CA ASP A 406 8.31 -4.84 9.24
C ASP A 406 8.67 -4.71 10.74
N GLY A 407 8.37 -5.76 11.50
CA GLY A 407 8.67 -6.00 12.90
C GLY A 407 8.76 -7.51 13.22
N ASP A 408 9.00 -7.85 14.48
CA ASP A 408 9.20 -9.22 14.97
C ASP A 408 7.99 -9.80 15.74
N ASP A 409 6.92 -9.04 15.85
CA ASP A 409 5.67 -9.43 16.48
C ASP A 409 4.72 -10.16 15.50
N PRO A 410 3.76 -10.96 15.99
CA PRO A 410 2.66 -11.44 15.15
C PRO A 410 1.88 -10.29 14.51
N ASP A 411 1.35 -10.54 13.33
CA ASP A 411 0.61 -9.61 12.46
C ASP A 411 1.45 -8.50 11.80
N SER A 412 2.77 -8.46 12.06
CA SER A 412 3.72 -7.63 11.32
C SER A 412 3.61 -7.88 9.82
N GLU A 413 3.60 -6.82 9.03
CA GLU A 413 3.54 -6.93 7.57
C GLU A 413 4.87 -7.42 7.02
N VAL A 414 4.82 -8.09 5.88
CA VAL A 414 6.01 -8.49 5.15
C VAL A 414 6.22 -7.50 4.00
N GLU A 415 7.40 -6.90 3.96
CA GLU A 415 7.80 -5.86 3.03
C GLU A 415 9.01 -6.30 2.18
N LEU A 416 9.43 -5.46 1.24
CA LEU A 416 10.70 -5.61 0.54
C LEU A 416 11.68 -4.56 1.05
N ARG A 417 12.78 -5.00 1.66
CA ARG A 417 13.85 -4.11 2.15
C ARG A 417 15.16 -4.42 1.46
N SER A 418 16.08 -3.46 1.41
CA SER A 418 17.43 -3.68 0.89
C SER A 418 18.04 -4.93 1.51
N ALA A 419 18.58 -5.80 0.68
CA ALA A 419 19.11 -7.06 1.14
C ALA A 419 20.46 -6.87 1.84
N GLU A 420 20.51 -7.34 3.08
CA GLU A 420 21.63 -7.23 4.00
C GLU A 420 21.88 -8.61 4.64
N ASP A 421 23.01 -8.77 5.32
CA ASP A 421 23.30 -9.99 6.07
C ASP A 421 22.65 -9.92 7.45
N ARG A 422 21.33 -10.11 7.51
CA ARG A 422 20.54 -10.03 8.75
C ARG A 422 19.60 -11.23 8.90
N ASP A 423 19.40 -11.67 10.14
CA ASP A 423 18.58 -12.85 10.44
C ASP A 423 17.08 -12.64 10.17
N ASP A 424 16.59 -11.40 10.23
CA ASP A 424 15.20 -11.07 9.91
C ASP A 424 14.89 -11.15 8.41
N GLN A 425 15.91 -11.25 7.55
CA GLN A 425 15.79 -11.48 6.11
C GLN A 425 15.99 -12.95 5.71
N ARG A 426 16.24 -13.83 6.67
CA ARG A 426 16.45 -15.26 6.45
C ARG A 426 15.19 -16.03 6.78
N TRP A 427 14.78 -16.89 5.85
CA TRP A 427 13.61 -17.74 5.98
C TRP A 427 14.00 -19.21 5.85
N ASN A 428 13.51 -20.02 6.78
CA ASN A 428 13.82 -21.43 6.90
C ASN A 428 12.59 -22.28 6.59
N ALA A 429 12.80 -23.43 5.95
CA ALA A 429 11.79 -24.48 5.95
C ALA A 429 11.60 -25.01 7.37
N GLY A 430 10.35 -25.16 7.80
CA GLY A 430 10.01 -25.77 9.07
C GLY A 430 8.78 -26.67 9.04
N LEU A 431 8.66 -27.47 10.10
CA LEU A 431 7.45 -28.21 10.40
C LEU A 431 6.47 -27.25 11.07
N GLY A 432 5.31 -27.03 10.46
CA GLY A 432 4.29 -26.09 10.95
C GLY A 432 3.55 -26.56 12.21
N ASP A 433 4.11 -27.43 13.04
CA ASP A 433 3.32 -28.10 14.07
C ASP A 433 2.88 -27.13 15.18
N ALA A 434 1.57 -26.93 15.28
CA ALA A 434 0.88 -26.55 16.51
C ALA A 434 0.95 -27.70 17.52
N SER A 435 2.13 -27.98 18.09
CA SER A 435 2.26 -28.80 19.29
C SER A 435 3.58 -28.53 20.01
N ALA A 436 3.55 -27.52 20.87
CA ALA A 436 4.40 -27.49 22.05
C ALA A 436 3.51 -27.50 23.30
N ASP A 437 2.72 -28.57 23.47
CA ASP A 437 2.41 -29.04 24.83
C ASP A 437 3.72 -29.57 25.40
N VAL A 438 4.51 -28.67 25.98
CA VAL A 438 5.57 -29.05 26.92
C VAL A 438 4.85 -29.59 28.15
N SER A 439 4.54 -30.88 28.11
CA SER A 439 4.29 -31.65 29.33
C SER A 439 5.57 -31.62 30.15
N VAL A 440 5.67 -30.64 31.05
CA VAL A 440 6.64 -30.65 32.15
C VAL A 440 6.26 -31.84 33.02
N SER A 441 6.91 -32.97 32.75
CA SER A 441 6.91 -34.10 33.66
C SER A 441 7.75 -33.69 34.87
N ASP A 442 7.04 -33.38 35.95
CA ASP A 442 7.58 -33.05 37.26
C ASP A 442 8.46 -34.21 37.75
N ALA A 443 9.78 -34.05 37.66
CA ALA A 443 10.73 -34.98 38.23
C ALA A 443 10.82 -34.71 39.74
N THR A 444 10.12 -35.53 40.52
CA THR A 444 10.28 -35.58 41.97
C THR A 444 11.74 -35.91 42.31
N PRO A 445 12.45 -35.11 43.12
CA PRO A 445 13.79 -35.48 43.55
C PRO A 445 13.71 -36.52 44.66
N ALA A 446 14.18 -37.72 44.36
CA ALA A 446 14.57 -38.69 45.38
C ALA A 446 16.01 -38.39 45.82
N ARG A 447 16.21 -37.80 47.00
CA ARG A 447 16.72 -38.48 48.21
C ARG A 447 16.88 -37.53 49.38
#